data_AF-A0A7U8ZB58-F1
#
_entry.id   AF-A0A7U8ZB58-F1
#
_cell.length_a   1.000
_cell.length_b   1.000
_cell.length_c   1.000
_cell.angle_alpha   90.00
_cell.angle_beta   90.00
_cell.angle_gamma   90.00
#
_symmetry.space_group_name_H-M   'P 1'
#
loop_
_entity.id
_entity.type
_entity.pdbx_description
1 polymer ?
#
loop_
_entity_poly.entity_id
_entity_poly.type
_entity_poly.pdbx_seq_one_letter_code
_entity_poly.pdbx_strand_id
1 'polypeptide(L)'
;MNRFIIADASKCIGCRTCEVACVVSHQENQDCASLTPETFLPRIHVIKGVNISTATVCRQCEDAPCANVCPNGAISRDKGFVHVMQERCIGCKTCVVACPYGAMEVVVRPVIRNSGAGLNVRADKAEANKCDLCNHREEGPACMAACPTHALICVDRNKLEQLSAEKRRRTALMF
;
A
#
# COMPACT_ATOMS: atom_id res chain seq x y z
N MET A 1 10.48 1.84 14.99
CA MET A 1 9.52 2.53 14.11
C MET A 1 9.73 2.22 12.66
N ASN A 2 8.70 1.64 12.07
CA ASN A 2 8.59 1.49 10.63
C ASN A 2 8.40 2.84 9.97
N ARG A 3 8.92 2.97 8.75
CA ARG A 3 8.52 4.04 7.85
C ARG A 3 7.17 3.72 7.21
N PHE A 4 6.37 4.74 6.95
CA PHE A 4 5.07 4.61 6.29
C PHE A 4 4.74 5.85 5.48
N ILE A 5 3.75 5.73 4.59
CA ILE A 5 3.30 6.83 3.74
C ILE A 5 2.03 7.44 4.34
N ILE A 6 1.92 8.76 4.26
CA ILE A 6 0.73 9.53 4.64
C ILE A 6 0.42 10.54 3.54
N ALA A 7 -0.86 10.72 3.25
CA ALA A 7 -1.35 11.79 2.40
C ALA A 7 -1.69 13.05 3.22
N ASP A 8 -1.15 14.19 2.80
CA ASP A 8 -1.56 15.52 3.24
C ASP A 8 -2.83 15.94 2.48
N ALA A 9 -3.95 15.94 3.18
CA ALA A 9 -5.25 16.29 2.61
C ALA A 9 -5.35 17.76 2.16
N SER A 10 -4.49 18.66 2.65
CA SER A 10 -4.45 20.05 2.20
C SER A 10 -3.83 20.22 0.81
N LYS A 11 -3.05 19.23 0.36
CA LYS A 11 -2.35 19.23 -0.93
C LYS A 11 -2.94 18.24 -1.93
N CYS A 12 -3.66 17.24 -1.45
CA CYS A 12 -4.20 16.19 -2.32
C CYS A 12 -5.38 16.74 -3.14
N ILE A 13 -5.25 16.69 -4.47
CA ILE A 13 -6.30 17.10 -5.42
C ILE A 13 -7.15 15.90 -5.92
N GLY A 14 -6.89 14.70 -5.41
CA GLY A 14 -7.65 13.49 -5.76
C GLY A 14 -7.50 13.05 -7.23
N CYS A 15 -6.34 13.29 -7.85
CA CYS A 15 -6.08 13.00 -9.27
C CYS A 15 -5.87 11.50 -9.59
N ARG A 16 -5.72 10.63 -8.58
CA ARG A 16 -5.49 9.18 -8.72
C ARG A 16 -4.19 8.74 -9.41
N THR A 17 -3.29 9.67 -9.75
CA THR A 17 -1.97 9.34 -10.32
C THR A 17 -1.16 8.40 -9.42
N CYS A 18 -1.31 8.51 -8.10
CA CYS A 18 -0.66 7.63 -7.14
C CYS A 18 -1.16 6.17 -7.21
N GLU A 19 -2.42 5.94 -7.58
CA GLU A 19 -2.99 4.60 -7.76
C GLU A 19 -2.40 3.96 -9.02
N VAL A 20 -2.43 4.69 -10.14
CA VAL A 20 -1.85 4.25 -11.42
C VAL A 20 -0.37 3.92 -11.25
N ALA A 21 0.41 4.83 -10.68
CA ALA A 21 1.84 4.61 -10.44
C ALA A 21 2.10 3.40 -9.54
N CYS A 22 1.22 3.16 -8.56
CA CYS A 22 1.32 1.97 -7.72
C CYS A 22 1.08 0.69 -8.51
N VAL A 23 0.05 0.62 -9.35
CA VAL A 23 -0.22 -0.58 -10.16
C VAL A 23 0.90 -0.82 -11.15
N VAL A 24 1.25 0.18 -11.97
CA VAL A 24 2.28 0.09 -13.01
C VAL A 24 3.60 -0.40 -12.41
N SER A 25 4.01 0.16 -11.28
CA SER A 25 5.27 -0.23 -10.62
C SER A 25 5.31 -1.70 -10.16
N HIS A 26 4.16 -2.37 -10.01
CA HIS A 26 4.09 -3.77 -9.58
C HIS A 26 3.53 -4.70 -10.66
N GLN A 27 3.50 -4.23 -11.90
CA GLN A 27 3.33 -5.07 -13.07
C GLN A 27 4.70 -5.49 -13.60
N GLU A 28 4.76 -6.65 -14.25
CA GLU A 28 5.98 -7.19 -14.83
C GLU A 28 6.56 -6.26 -15.90
N ASN A 29 5.72 -5.79 -16.82
CA ASN A 29 6.16 -4.95 -17.95
C ASN A 29 6.25 -3.45 -17.61
N GLN A 30 5.79 -3.05 -16.43
CA GLN A 30 5.67 -1.64 -16.00
C GLN A 30 5.12 -0.69 -17.09
N ASP A 31 4.17 -1.19 -17.88
CA ASP A 31 3.57 -0.48 -18.99
C ASP A 31 2.14 -0.05 -18.65
N CYS A 32 1.92 1.26 -18.61
CA CYS A 32 0.61 1.82 -18.32
C CYS A 32 -0.44 1.50 -19.39
N ALA A 33 -0.04 1.26 -20.65
CA ALA A 33 -0.97 0.93 -21.73
C ALA A 33 -1.53 -0.50 -21.59
N SER A 34 -0.85 -1.37 -20.83
CA SER A 34 -1.26 -2.75 -20.58
C SER A 34 -2.29 -2.91 -19.45
N LEU A 35 -2.66 -1.83 -18.78
CA LEU A 35 -3.61 -1.85 -17.66
C LEU A 35 -5.03 -2.20 -18.12
N THR A 36 -5.64 -3.13 -17.41
CA THR A 36 -7.07 -3.46 -17.55
C THR A 36 -7.79 -3.25 -16.22
N PRO A 37 -9.12 -3.10 -16.20
CA PRO A 37 -9.87 -3.01 -14.95
C PRO A 37 -9.60 -4.17 -13.98
N GLU A 38 -9.37 -5.38 -14.48
CA GLU A 38 -9.10 -6.58 -13.67
C GLU A 38 -7.69 -6.59 -13.07
N THR A 39 -6.74 -5.90 -13.71
CA THR A 39 -5.35 -5.82 -13.27
C THR A 39 -5.04 -4.53 -12.51
N PHE A 40 -5.98 -3.58 -12.50
CA PHE A 40 -5.91 -2.34 -11.75
C PHE A 40 -6.14 -2.56 -10.25
N LEU A 41 -5.12 -3.09 -9.57
CA LEU A 41 -5.18 -3.50 -8.16
C LEU A 41 -4.20 -2.66 -7.30
N PRO A 42 -4.46 -1.35 -7.12
CA PRO A 42 -3.55 -0.46 -6.42
C PRO A 42 -3.45 -0.83 -4.93
N ARG A 43 -2.30 -0.53 -4.33
CA ARG A 43 -2.05 -0.71 -2.89
C ARG A 43 -2.25 0.58 -2.08
N ILE A 44 -2.77 1.62 -2.73
CA ILE A 44 -3.09 2.95 -2.21
C ILE A 44 -4.41 3.37 -2.85
N HIS A 45 -5.32 3.93 -2.07
CA HIS A 45 -6.68 4.27 -2.52
C HIS A 45 -7.00 5.72 -2.23
N VAL A 46 -7.33 6.49 -3.26
CA VAL A 46 -7.75 7.89 -3.17
C VAL A 46 -9.20 7.95 -2.70
N ILE A 47 -9.43 8.71 -1.64
CA ILE A 47 -10.73 9.09 -1.14
C ILE A 47 -10.98 10.54 -1.57
N LYS A 48 -11.95 10.73 -2.47
CA LYS A 48 -12.35 12.05 -2.97
C LYS A 48 -13.75 12.38 -2.45
N GLY A 49 -13.82 13.28 -1.47
CA GLY A 49 -15.06 13.90 -1.02
C GLY A 49 -15.36 15.19 -1.78
N VAL A 50 -16.42 15.89 -1.35
CA VAL A 50 -16.84 17.17 -1.97
C VAL A 50 -15.79 18.26 -1.74
N ASN A 51 -15.30 18.41 -0.50
CA ASN A 51 -14.39 19.49 -0.11
C ASN A 51 -12.99 19.02 0.29
N ILE A 52 -12.78 17.71 0.41
CA ILE A 52 -11.53 17.13 0.88
C ILE A 52 -11.18 15.92 0.03
N SER A 53 -9.92 15.82 -0.36
CA SER A 53 -9.36 14.63 -0.99
C SER A 53 -8.17 14.16 -0.18
N THR A 54 -7.98 12.83 -0.10
CA THR A 54 -6.83 12.22 0.56
C THR A 54 -6.57 10.85 -0.05
N ALA A 55 -5.56 10.13 0.44
CA ALA A 55 -5.32 8.74 0.07
C ALA A 55 -5.05 7.87 1.30
N THR A 56 -5.66 6.70 1.31
CA THR A 56 -5.46 5.64 2.30
C THR A 56 -4.40 4.68 1.81
N VAL A 57 -3.40 4.41 2.65
CA VAL A 57 -2.28 3.52 2.36
C VAL A 57 -1.87 2.84 3.65
N CYS A 58 -1.24 1.66 3.55
CA CYS A 58 -0.83 0.89 4.73
C CYS A 58 0.12 1.71 5.62
N ARG A 59 -0.21 1.78 6.92
CA ARG A 59 0.57 2.49 7.94
C ARG A 59 1.77 1.72 8.48
N GLN A 60 2.03 0.52 7.96
CA GLN A 60 3.17 -0.31 8.37
C GLN A 60 3.29 -0.41 9.90
N CYS A 61 2.20 -0.77 10.58
CA CYS A 61 2.13 -0.75 12.04
C CYS A 61 3.29 -1.55 12.69
N GLU A 62 3.74 -1.12 13.87
CA GLU A 62 4.81 -1.80 14.62
C GLU A 62 4.33 -3.15 15.18
N ASP A 63 3.13 -3.19 15.74
CA ASP A 63 2.47 -4.38 16.28
C ASP A 63 1.84 -5.26 15.17
N ALA A 64 1.64 -4.70 13.98
CA ALA A 64 1.17 -5.37 12.77
C ALA A 64 -0.03 -6.32 13.04
N PRO A 65 -1.21 -5.80 13.44
CA PRO A 65 -2.37 -6.64 13.78
C PRO A 65 -2.78 -7.56 12.64
N CYS A 66 -2.58 -7.14 11.38
CA CYS A 66 -2.80 -7.97 10.20
C CYS A 66 -1.92 -9.25 10.17
N ALA A 67 -0.68 -9.18 10.66
CA ALA A 67 0.21 -10.33 10.76
C ALA A 67 -0.21 -11.26 11.89
N ASN A 68 -0.56 -10.71 13.05
CA ASN A 68 -0.94 -11.48 14.25
C ASN A 68 -2.18 -12.35 14.03
N VAL A 69 -3.08 -11.94 13.12
CA VAL A 69 -4.30 -12.69 12.81
C VAL A 69 -4.18 -13.60 11.58
N CYS A 70 -3.01 -13.69 10.94
CA CYS A 70 -2.84 -14.49 9.72
C CYS A 70 -2.68 -15.97 10.06
N PRO A 71 -3.66 -16.85 9.73
CA PRO A 71 -3.60 -18.26 10.13
C PRO A 71 -2.52 -19.06 9.40
N ASN A 72 -2.06 -18.59 8.23
CA ASN A 72 -1.01 -19.26 7.44
C ASN A 72 0.38 -18.63 7.61
N GLY A 73 0.53 -17.64 8.50
CA GLY A 73 1.79 -16.91 8.64
C GLY A 73 2.28 -16.28 7.33
N ALA A 74 1.34 -15.84 6.48
CA ALA A 74 1.62 -15.26 5.16
C ALA A 74 2.01 -13.79 5.22
N ILE A 75 1.95 -13.15 6.39
CA ILE A 75 2.29 -11.74 6.57
C ILE A 75 3.43 -11.68 7.58
N SER A 76 4.55 -11.08 7.18
CA SER A 76 5.75 -11.04 8.01
C SER A 76 6.41 -9.67 7.94
N ARG A 77 7.31 -9.45 8.90
CA ARG A 77 8.15 -8.27 8.99
C ARG A 77 9.54 -8.65 8.51
N ASP A 78 10.03 -7.94 7.49
CA ASP A 78 11.42 -8.05 7.03
C ASP A 78 11.96 -6.66 6.68
N LYS A 79 13.27 -6.44 6.87
CA LYS A 79 14.00 -5.21 6.47
C LYS A 79 13.27 -3.89 6.80
N GLY A 80 12.57 -3.84 7.95
CA GLY A 80 11.87 -2.64 8.43
C GLY A 80 10.51 -2.34 7.78
N PHE A 81 9.88 -3.30 7.10
CA PHE A 81 8.52 -3.18 6.58
C PHE A 81 7.72 -4.47 6.78
N VAL A 82 6.39 -4.36 6.74
CA VAL A 82 5.47 -5.51 6.80
C VAL A 82 5.01 -5.83 5.38
N HIS A 83 5.08 -7.09 4.98
CA HIS A 83 4.72 -7.54 3.63
C HIS A 83 3.91 -8.84 3.65
N VAL A 84 3.33 -9.17 2.50
CA VAL A 84 2.58 -10.40 2.28
C VAL A 84 3.41 -11.32 1.40
N MET A 85 3.71 -12.51 1.88
CA MET A 85 4.22 -13.64 1.10
C MET A 85 3.05 -14.23 0.34
N GLN A 86 2.88 -13.82 -0.92
CA GLN A 86 1.70 -14.17 -1.71
C GLN A 86 1.55 -15.67 -1.89
N GLU A 87 2.66 -16.39 -2.03
CA GLU A 87 2.72 -17.85 -2.12
C GLU A 87 2.06 -18.58 -0.93
N ARG A 88 2.08 -17.98 0.27
CA ARG A 88 1.45 -18.52 1.48
C ARG A 88 0.03 -18.00 1.73
N CYS A 89 -0.36 -16.92 1.04
CA CYS A 89 -1.66 -16.31 1.26
C CYS A 89 -2.78 -17.16 0.63
N ILE A 90 -3.83 -17.41 1.42
CA ILE A 90 -5.04 -18.14 0.99
C ILE A 90 -6.26 -17.23 0.78
N GLY A 91 -6.11 -15.91 0.90
CA GLY A 91 -7.22 -14.97 0.71
C GLY A 91 -8.33 -15.03 1.77
N CYS A 92 -8.04 -15.50 3.00
CA CYS A 92 -9.04 -15.68 4.07
C CYS A 92 -9.65 -14.39 4.66
N LYS A 93 -9.15 -13.21 4.28
CA LYS A 93 -9.64 -11.87 4.69
C LYS A 93 -9.53 -11.50 6.18
N THR A 94 -9.01 -12.34 7.07
CA THR A 94 -8.84 -11.98 8.51
C THR A 94 -8.01 -10.71 8.69
N CYS A 95 -6.95 -10.56 7.89
CA CYS A 95 -6.09 -9.37 7.90
C CYS A 95 -6.81 -8.08 7.44
N VAL A 96 -7.87 -8.20 6.63
CA VAL A 96 -8.71 -7.05 6.21
C VAL A 96 -9.48 -6.53 7.42
N VAL A 97 -10.16 -7.44 8.15
CA VAL A 97 -10.93 -7.10 9.35
C VAL A 97 -10.03 -6.52 10.45
N ALA A 98 -8.83 -7.06 10.61
CA ALA A 98 -7.90 -6.60 11.64
C ALA A 98 -7.18 -5.28 11.32
N CYS A 99 -7.31 -4.74 10.10
CA CYS A 99 -6.61 -3.51 9.73
C CYS A 99 -7.37 -2.27 10.24
N PRO A 100 -6.85 -1.52 11.23
CA PRO A 100 -7.57 -0.36 11.78
C PRO A 100 -7.63 0.83 10.81
N TYR A 101 -6.84 0.79 9.74
CA TYR A 101 -6.75 1.86 8.74
C TYR A 101 -7.48 1.52 7.43
N GLY A 102 -8.10 0.34 7.33
CA GLY A 102 -8.77 -0.10 6.09
C GLY A 102 -7.82 -0.20 4.89
N ALA A 103 -6.53 -0.43 5.13
CA ALA A 103 -5.49 -0.41 4.09
C ALA A 103 -5.06 -1.82 3.62
N MET A 104 -5.77 -2.84 4.08
CA MET A 104 -5.64 -4.24 3.65
C MET A 104 -6.79 -4.57 2.73
N GLU A 105 -6.51 -5.21 1.60
CA GLU A 105 -7.51 -5.70 0.66
C GLU A 105 -7.23 -7.16 0.33
N VAL A 106 -8.22 -7.91 -0.14
CA VAL A 106 -8.00 -9.20 -0.81
C VAL A 106 -8.41 -9.04 -2.26
N VAL A 107 -7.45 -9.24 -3.16
CA VAL A 107 -7.62 -9.12 -4.61
C VAL A 107 -7.57 -10.50 -5.24
N VAL A 108 -8.10 -10.61 -6.46
CA VAL A 108 -8.04 -11.84 -7.24
C VAL A 108 -7.07 -11.62 -8.40
N ARG A 109 -6.07 -12.50 -8.53
CA ARG A 109 -5.14 -12.50 -9.65
C ARG A 109 -5.24 -13.79 -10.45
N PRO A 110 -5.12 -13.72 -11.79
CA PRO A 110 -4.95 -14.92 -12.59
C PRO A 110 -3.59 -15.54 -12.29
N VAL A 111 -3.58 -16.85 -12.06
CA VAL A 111 -2.38 -17.65 -11.85
C VAL A 111 -2.40 -18.86 -12.79
N ILE A 112 -1.23 -19.29 -13.21
CA ILE A 112 -1.07 -20.54 -13.96
C ILE A 112 -0.81 -21.64 -12.94
N ARG A 113 -1.63 -22.69 -12.93
CA ARG A 113 -1.42 -23.89 -12.11
C ARG A 113 -1.19 -25.09 -12.99
N ASN A 114 -0.19 -25.88 -12.62
CA ASN A 114 0.02 -27.21 -13.19
C ASN A 114 -1.00 -28.17 -12.58
N SER A 115 -1.92 -28.66 -13.41
CA SER A 115 -3.00 -29.56 -13.01
C SER A 115 -2.56 -31.00 -12.67
N GLY A 116 -1.25 -31.26 -12.52
CA GLY A 116 -0.69 -32.60 -12.31
C GLY A 116 -0.70 -33.50 -13.56
N ALA A 117 -1.55 -33.20 -14.55
CA ALA A 117 -1.64 -33.90 -15.84
C ALA A 117 -0.74 -33.30 -16.94
N GLY A 118 0.27 -32.52 -16.57
CA GLY A 118 1.15 -31.82 -17.54
C GLY A 118 0.49 -30.63 -18.26
N LEU A 119 -0.74 -30.25 -17.87
CA LEU A 119 -1.46 -29.13 -18.46
C LEU A 119 -1.44 -27.90 -17.55
N ASN A 120 -1.00 -26.77 -18.12
CA ASN A 120 -1.11 -25.45 -17.52
C ASN A 120 -2.56 -24.95 -17.62
N VAL A 121 -3.21 -24.77 -16.48
CA VAL A 121 -4.58 -24.24 -16.40
C VAL A 121 -4.55 -22.85 -15.81
N ARG A 122 -5.26 -21.92 -16.45
CA ARG A 122 -5.51 -20.59 -15.90
C ARG A 122 -6.53 -20.72 -14.78
N ALA A 123 -6.15 -20.31 -13.58
CA ALA A 123 -7.00 -20.30 -12.40
C ALA A 123 -6.92 -18.92 -11.74
N ASP A 124 -7.85 -18.65 -10.83
CA ASP A 124 -7.84 -17.44 -10.04
C ASP A 124 -7.34 -17.72 -8.63
N LYS A 125 -6.55 -16.80 -8.08
CA LYS A 125 -6.06 -16.84 -6.71
C LYS A 125 -6.44 -15.57 -5.98
N ALA A 126 -7.18 -15.72 -4.89
CA ALA A 126 -7.43 -14.65 -3.95
C ALA A 126 -6.22 -14.49 -3.01
N GLU A 127 -5.72 -13.26 -2.88
CA GLU A 127 -4.53 -12.97 -2.07
C GLU A 127 -4.61 -11.58 -1.43
N ALA A 128 -3.95 -11.40 -0.30
CA ALA A 128 -3.96 -10.12 0.41
C ALA A 128 -3.06 -9.10 -0.30
N ASN A 129 -3.59 -7.90 -0.54
CA ASN A 129 -2.90 -6.80 -1.20
C ASN A 129 -2.75 -5.65 -0.21
N LYS A 130 -1.51 -5.18 -0.03
CA LYS A 130 -1.20 -4.00 0.78
C LYS A 130 0.06 -3.32 0.29
N CYS A 131 0.24 -2.05 0.65
CA CYS A 131 1.47 -1.33 0.37
C CYS A 131 2.65 -2.04 1.04
N ASP A 132 3.70 -2.28 0.27
CA ASP A 132 4.97 -2.91 0.63
C ASP A 132 6.14 -1.92 0.53
N LEU A 133 5.80 -0.63 0.48
CA LEU A 133 6.70 0.52 0.28
C LEU A 133 7.50 0.48 -1.02
N CYS A 134 7.05 -0.27 -2.03
CA CYS A 134 7.80 -0.52 -3.26
C CYS A 134 9.23 -0.99 -2.94
N ASN A 135 9.37 -1.99 -2.05
CA ASN A 135 10.67 -2.49 -1.61
C ASN A 135 11.57 -3.00 -2.75
N HIS A 136 10.99 -3.27 -3.92
CA HIS A 136 11.68 -3.65 -5.15
C HIS A 136 12.28 -2.47 -5.92
N ARG A 137 12.04 -1.22 -5.50
CA ARG A 137 12.54 0.00 -6.14
C ARG A 137 13.54 0.73 -5.27
N GLU A 138 14.67 1.11 -5.86
CA GLU A 138 15.72 1.89 -5.18
C GLU A 138 15.30 3.35 -4.95
N GLU A 139 14.54 3.96 -5.86
CA GLU A 139 14.05 5.34 -5.69
C GLU A 139 12.90 5.43 -4.66
N GLY A 140 12.44 4.29 -4.15
CA GLY A 140 11.36 4.18 -3.18
C GLY A 140 9.96 4.19 -3.80
N PRO A 141 8.94 4.62 -3.03
CA PRO A 141 7.54 4.47 -3.42
C PRO A 141 7.15 5.22 -4.71
N ALA A 142 6.73 4.46 -5.72
CA ALA A 142 6.27 5.00 -7.01
C ALA A 142 5.18 6.06 -6.87
N CYS A 143 4.25 5.84 -5.95
CA CYS A 143 3.15 6.76 -5.67
C CYS A 143 3.63 8.14 -5.22
N MET A 144 4.73 8.23 -4.47
CA MET A 144 5.30 9.51 -4.02
C MET A 144 5.95 10.26 -5.18
N ALA A 145 6.75 9.56 -5.99
CA ALA A 145 7.40 10.13 -7.16
C ALA A 145 6.39 10.69 -8.17
N ALA A 146 5.25 10.01 -8.32
CA ALA A 146 4.21 10.38 -9.29
C ALA A 146 3.21 11.44 -8.78
N CYS A 147 3.26 11.84 -7.51
CA CYS A 147 2.28 12.78 -6.96
C CYS A 147 2.60 14.23 -7.39
N PRO A 148 1.78 14.87 -8.25
CA PRO A 148 2.11 16.17 -8.83
C PRO A 148 2.11 17.32 -7.81
N THR A 149 1.35 17.16 -6.71
CA THR A 149 1.27 18.17 -5.63
C THR A 149 2.15 17.82 -4.43
N HIS A 150 2.93 16.74 -4.51
CA HIS A 150 3.74 16.20 -3.41
C HIS A 150 2.95 16.03 -2.11
N ALA A 151 1.68 15.58 -2.24
CA ALA A 151 0.80 15.33 -1.10
C ALA A 151 1.19 14.07 -0.31
N LEU A 152 1.93 13.13 -0.93
CA LEU A 152 2.36 11.89 -0.27
C LEU A 152 3.74 12.06 0.36
N ILE A 153 3.83 11.75 1.65
CA ILE A 153 5.05 11.94 2.45
C ILE A 153 5.42 10.62 3.11
N CYS A 154 6.69 10.23 3.01
CA CYS A 154 7.26 9.15 3.80
C CYS A 154 7.58 9.69 5.20
N VAL A 155 7.00 9.06 6.21
CA VAL A 155 7.24 9.39 7.61
C VAL A 155 8.06 8.29 8.23
N ASP A 156 9.26 8.66 8.65
CA ASP A 156 10.13 7.87 9.51
C ASP A 156 10.26 8.55 10.89
N ARG A 157 11.12 8.01 11.76
CA ARG A 157 11.30 8.51 13.12
C ARG A 157 11.74 9.97 13.14
N ASN A 158 12.74 10.31 12.34
CA ASN A 158 13.30 11.66 12.29
C ASN A 158 12.26 12.65 11.78
N LYS A 159 11.49 12.28 10.75
CA LYS A 159 10.44 13.12 10.21
C LYS A 159 9.31 13.34 11.21
N LEU A 160 8.93 12.30 11.97
CA LEU A 160 7.93 12.41 13.04
C LEU A 160 8.38 13.37 14.15
N GLU A 161 9.63 13.27 14.58
CA GLU A 161 10.22 14.18 15.57
C GLU A 161 10.24 15.64 15.07
N GLN A 162 10.62 15.86 13.81
CA GLN A 162 10.56 17.18 13.16
C GLN A 162 9.14 17.75 13.11
N LEU A 163 8.17 16.96 12.65
CA LEU A 163 6.76 17.38 12.57
C LEU A 163 6.18 17.71 13.95
N SER A 164 6.54 16.93 14.97
CA SER A 164 6.15 17.19 16.36
C SER A 164 6.78 18.48 16.91
N ALA A 165 8.07 18.72 16.62
CA ALA A 165 8.76 19.95 17.00
C ALA A 165 8.17 21.19 16.31
N GLU A 166 7.87 21.10 15.01
CA GLU A 166 7.26 22.21 14.26
C GLU A 166 5.86 22.54 14.78
N LYS A 167 5.03 21.51 15.05
CA LYS A 167 3.71 21.73 15.67
C LYS A 167 3.81 22.44 17.01
N ARG A 168 4.71 21.98 17.90
CA ARG A 168 4.95 22.63 19.21
C ARG A 168 5.36 24.09 19.05
N ARG A 169 6.26 24.40 18.10
CA ARG A 169 6.68 25.78 17.81
C ARG A 169 5.53 26.64 17.30
N ARG A 170 4.73 26.15 16.34
CA ARG A 170 3.59 26.91 15.80
C ARG A 170 2.57 27.24 16.88
N THR A 171 2.23 26.29 17.75
CA THR A 171 1.29 26.53 18.85
C THR A 171 1.84 27.57 19.84
N ALA A 172 3.15 27.55 20.12
CA ALA A 172 3.79 28.54 20.99
C ALA A 172 3.83 29.96 20.40
N LEU A 173 3.86 30.10 19.07
CA LEU A 173 3.87 31.38 18.34
C LEU A 173 2.47 31.92 18.00
N MET A 174 1.41 31.18 18.33
CA MET A 174 0.01 31.63 18.15
C MET A 174 -0.51 32.47 19.34
N PHE A 175 0.36 32.72 20.33
CA PHE A 175 0.17 33.65 21.45
C PHE A 175 1.22 34.76 21.36
#